data_AF-A0A377WAB1-F1
#
_entry.id   AF-A0A377WAB1-F1
#
_cell.length_a   1.000
_cell.length_b   1.000
_cell.length_c   1.000
_cell.angle_alpha   90.00
_cell.angle_beta   90.00
_cell.angle_gamma   90.00
#
_symmetry.space_group_name_H-M   'P 1'
#
loop_
_entity.id
_entity.type
_entity.pdbx_description
1 polymer ?
#
loop_
_entity_poly.entity_id
_entity_poly.type
_entity_poly.pdbx_seq_one_letter_code
_entity_poly.pdbx_strand_id
1 'polypeptide(L)'
;MREAQKSAVNGHRAAYEAFQSGMSEFDINQAYLTATGHRDTDVPYSNIVALNEHASVLHYTKLDHRAPAEMRSFLLDAGAEYNGYAADLTRTWAAHGDNDFAHLIKDVNDEQLALISTMKAGTSYIDYHIQFHQRIAKLLRKHQLVTDMSEEAMVENDLTGPFMPHGIGHPLGLQVHDVAGFMQDDTGTHLAAPSKYPYLRCTRIIEPRMVLTIEPGIYFIESLLAPWREGPFSKHFNWQKIDAMKPFGGIRIEDNVVVHENSIENMTRDLKLA
;
A
#
# COMPACT_ATOMS: atom_id res chain seq x y z
N MET A 1 -11.17 7.40 15.01
CA MET A 1 -10.62 6.26 14.23
C MET A 1 -11.71 5.33 13.72
N ARG A 2 -12.41 4.51 14.54
CA ARG A 2 -13.47 3.61 14.02
C ARG A 2 -14.62 4.32 13.26
N GLU A 3 -15.01 5.53 13.66
CA GLU A 3 -15.99 6.31 12.88
C GLU A 3 -15.40 6.83 11.56
N ALA A 4 -14.14 7.30 11.56
CA ALA A 4 -13.43 7.70 10.36
C ALA A 4 -13.30 6.52 9.36
N GLN A 5 -13.05 5.31 9.87
CA GLN A 5 -13.04 4.07 9.07
C GLN A 5 -14.34 3.84 8.31
N LYS A 6 -15.51 4.05 8.96
CA LYS A 6 -16.81 3.90 8.29
C LYS A 6 -16.97 4.87 7.13
N SER A 7 -16.62 6.14 7.33
CA SER A 7 -16.67 7.15 6.28
C SER A 7 -15.75 6.78 5.12
N ALA A 8 -14.47 6.47 5.40
CA ALA A 8 -13.50 6.11 4.38
C ALA A 8 -13.94 4.87 3.58
N VAL A 9 -14.46 3.82 4.23
CA VAL A 9 -14.97 2.61 3.55
C VAL A 9 -16.14 2.94 2.61
N ASN A 10 -17.04 3.85 2.99
CA ASN A 10 -18.11 4.30 2.09
C ASN A 10 -17.55 5.05 0.88
N GLY A 11 -16.55 5.91 1.08
CA GLY A 11 -15.82 6.60 0.01
C GLY A 11 -15.18 5.62 -0.97
N HIS A 12 -14.45 4.62 -0.45
CA HIS A 12 -13.80 3.58 -1.27
C HIS A 12 -14.80 2.79 -2.11
N ARG A 13 -15.97 2.45 -1.57
CA ARG A 13 -17.04 1.76 -2.33
C ARG A 13 -17.58 2.63 -3.47
N ALA A 14 -17.90 3.89 -3.19
CA ALA A 14 -18.41 4.81 -4.21
C ALA A 14 -17.37 5.10 -5.30
N ALA A 15 -16.10 5.26 -4.93
CA ALA A 15 -15.01 5.43 -5.88
C ALA A 15 -14.80 4.18 -6.75
N TYR A 16 -14.94 2.98 -6.19
CA TYR A 16 -14.90 1.74 -6.96
C TYR A 16 -16.05 1.65 -7.97
N GLU A 17 -17.28 2.00 -7.57
CA GLU A 17 -18.43 2.08 -8.49
C GLU A 17 -18.21 3.11 -9.62
N ALA A 18 -17.62 4.26 -9.30
CA ALA A 18 -17.24 5.29 -10.28
C ALA A 18 -16.18 4.78 -11.27
N PHE A 19 -15.16 4.08 -10.78
CA PHE A 19 -14.15 3.42 -11.63
C PHE A 19 -14.79 2.39 -12.57
N GLN A 20 -15.69 1.53 -12.05
CA GLN A 20 -16.43 0.56 -12.87
C GLN A 20 -17.30 1.24 -13.94
N SER A 21 -17.72 2.48 -13.70
CA SER A 21 -18.48 3.30 -14.65
C SER A 21 -17.62 4.02 -15.69
N GLY A 22 -16.30 3.79 -15.70
CA GLY A 22 -15.38 4.39 -16.67
C GLY A 22 -15.13 5.89 -16.45
N MET A 23 -15.32 6.38 -15.22
CA MET A 23 -15.17 7.79 -14.88
C MET A 23 -13.70 8.24 -14.87
N SER A 24 -13.47 9.56 -15.03
CA SER A 24 -12.15 10.16 -14.91
C SER A 24 -11.66 10.17 -13.45
N GLU A 25 -10.36 10.38 -13.21
CA GLU A 25 -9.83 10.52 -11.84
C GLU A 25 -10.51 11.66 -11.09
N PHE A 26 -10.77 12.78 -11.78
CA PHE A 26 -11.51 13.91 -11.20
C PHE A 26 -12.91 13.49 -10.72
N ASP A 27 -13.66 12.80 -11.56
CA ASP A 27 -15.04 12.38 -11.24
C ASP A 27 -15.06 11.30 -10.15
N ILE A 28 -14.08 10.38 -10.14
CA ILE A 28 -13.91 9.38 -9.08
C ILE A 28 -13.61 10.08 -7.74
N ASN A 29 -12.74 11.10 -7.72
CA ASN A 29 -12.50 11.90 -6.53
C ASN A 29 -13.79 12.58 -6.03
N GLN A 30 -14.60 13.15 -6.94
CA GLN A 30 -15.89 13.72 -6.57
C GLN A 30 -16.86 12.69 -5.97
N ALA A 31 -16.88 11.46 -6.50
CA ALA A 31 -17.68 10.38 -5.94
C ALA A 31 -17.22 10.01 -4.51
N TYR A 32 -15.90 9.95 -4.29
CA TYR A 32 -15.32 9.72 -2.96
C TYR A 32 -15.72 10.81 -1.96
N LEU A 33 -15.52 12.08 -2.31
CA LEU A 33 -15.86 13.23 -1.46
C LEU A 33 -17.36 13.28 -1.15
N THR A 34 -18.21 13.01 -2.16
CA THR A 34 -19.66 12.97 -1.97
C THR A 34 -20.08 11.90 -0.99
N ALA A 35 -19.52 10.68 -1.11
CA ALA A 35 -19.88 9.55 -0.26
C ALA A 35 -19.35 9.67 1.17
N THR A 36 -18.20 10.32 1.35
CA THR A 36 -17.62 10.57 2.67
C THR A 36 -18.18 11.81 3.35
N GLY A 37 -18.74 12.76 2.59
CA GLY A 37 -19.13 14.07 3.08
C GLY A 37 -17.96 15.04 3.28
N HIS A 38 -16.76 14.66 2.84
CA HIS A 38 -15.56 15.49 2.89
C HIS A 38 -15.48 16.45 1.70
N ARG A 39 -14.59 17.43 1.83
CA ARG A 39 -14.12 18.32 0.78
C ARG A 39 -12.63 18.06 0.57
N ASP A 40 -12.10 18.39 -0.60
CA ASP A 40 -10.64 18.32 -0.85
C ASP A 40 -9.81 19.12 0.17
N THR A 41 -10.41 20.11 0.83
CA THR A 41 -9.74 20.96 1.83
C THR A 41 -9.81 20.45 3.27
N ASP A 42 -10.55 19.39 3.54
CA ASP A 42 -10.73 18.84 4.90
C ASP A 42 -10.51 17.31 4.99
N VAL A 43 -10.10 16.67 3.90
CA VAL A 43 -9.52 15.33 3.94
C VAL A 43 -8.24 15.33 4.80
N PRO A 44 -7.94 14.24 5.54
CA PRO A 44 -6.77 14.18 6.42
C PRO A 44 -5.44 14.24 5.64
N TYR A 45 -5.46 13.90 4.36
CA TYR A 45 -4.38 14.05 3.38
C TYR A 45 -4.99 14.12 1.98
N SER A 46 -4.25 14.67 1.02
CA SER A 46 -4.73 14.73 -0.38
C SER A 46 -4.94 13.32 -0.93
N ASN A 47 -6.16 13.04 -1.40
CA ASN A 47 -6.50 11.77 -2.04
C ASN A 47 -5.56 11.48 -3.22
N ILE A 48 -5.19 10.22 -3.37
CA ILE A 48 -4.48 9.67 -4.52
C ILE A 48 -5.50 8.84 -5.30
N VAL A 49 -5.94 9.39 -6.43
CA VAL A 49 -6.90 8.75 -7.33
C VAL A 49 -6.19 8.47 -8.65
N ALA A 50 -5.61 7.28 -8.77
CA ALA A 50 -4.64 6.98 -9.82
C ALA A 50 -5.12 5.88 -10.76
N LEU A 51 -5.33 6.22 -12.02
CA LEU A 51 -5.67 5.26 -13.07
C LEU A 51 -4.42 4.79 -13.84
N ASN A 52 -4.40 3.50 -14.19
CA ASN A 52 -3.37 2.89 -15.04
C ASN A 52 -1.94 3.17 -14.55
N GLU A 53 -1.07 3.71 -15.41
CA GLU A 53 0.32 4.01 -15.11
C GLU A 53 0.50 4.96 -13.91
N HIS A 54 -0.49 5.82 -13.63
CA HIS A 54 -0.44 6.73 -12.47
C HIS A 54 -0.37 5.97 -11.15
N ALA A 55 -0.85 4.73 -11.08
CA ALA A 55 -0.73 3.88 -9.90
C ALA A 55 0.72 3.52 -9.52
N SER A 56 1.70 3.78 -10.41
CA SER A 56 3.14 3.69 -10.09
C SER A 56 3.71 4.93 -9.38
N VAL A 57 2.96 6.04 -9.35
CA VAL A 57 3.41 7.30 -8.76
C VAL A 57 2.92 7.39 -7.30
N LEU A 58 3.81 7.15 -6.35
CA LEU A 58 3.46 7.01 -4.93
C LEU A 58 2.74 8.22 -4.33
N HIS A 59 3.07 9.42 -4.77
CA HIS A 59 2.43 10.67 -4.33
C HIS A 59 1.70 11.35 -5.51
N TYR A 60 0.81 10.61 -6.17
CA TYR A 60 0.01 11.13 -7.29
C TYR A 60 -1.19 11.94 -6.78
N THR A 61 -1.05 13.27 -6.75
CA THR A 61 -2.11 14.19 -6.29
C THR A 61 -2.71 15.02 -7.43
N LYS A 62 -2.58 14.53 -8.66
CA LYS A 62 -3.24 15.11 -9.83
C LYS A 62 -4.56 14.38 -10.08
N LEU A 63 -5.42 15.01 -10.87
CA LEU A 63 -6.70 14.45 -11.27
C LEU A 63 -6.89 14.77 -12.74
N ASP A 64 -6.74 13.76 -13.60
CA ASP A 64 -7.13 13.91 -15.00
C ASP A 64 -8.65 14.04 -15.10
N HIS A 65 -9.10 15.07 -15.81
CA HIS A 65 -10.52 15.36 -16.06
C HIS A 65 -11.13 14.53 -17.20
N ARG A 66 -10.30 13.76 -17.91
CA ARG A 66 -10.72 12.89 -19.00
C ARG A 66 -10.29 11.48 -18.66
N ALA A 67 -11.22 10.53 -18.71
CA ALA A 67 -10.91 9.12 -18.54
C ALA A 67 -9.89 8.65 -19.60
N PRO A 68 -9.00 7.70 -19.26
CA PRO A 68 -8.07 7.13 -20.22
C PRO A 68 -8.83 6.41 -21.35
N ALA A 69 -8.20 6.30 -22.52
CA ALA A 69 -8.81 5.61 -23.66
C ALA A 69 -9.09 4.12 -23.38
N GLU A 70 -8.30 3.50 -22.51
CA GLU A 70 -8.45 2.13 -22.04
C GLU A 70 -8.29 2.11 -20.52
N MET A 71 -9.25 1.53 -19.81
CA MET A 71 -9.16 1.30 -18.37
C MET A 71 -8.42 -0.01 -18.10
N ARG A 72 -7.35 0.04 -17.31
CA ARG A 72 -6.53 -1.13 -16.95
C ARG A 72 -6.55 -1.39 -15.45
N SER A 73 -6.25 -0.37 -14.65
CA SER A 73 -6.15 -0.47 -13.20
C SER A 73 -6.57 0.84 -12.53
N PHE A 74 -6.90 0.72 -11.25
CA PHE A 74 -7.22 1.84 -10.37
C PHE A 74 -6.61 1.58 -9.00
N LEU A 75 -5.79 2.52 -8.52
CA LEU A 75 -5.33 2.58 -7.15
C LEU A 75 -5.95 3.81 -6.49
N LEU A 76 -6.64 3.59 -5.39
CA LEU A 76 -7.18 4.64 -4.53
C LEU A 76 -6.51 4.56 -3.18
N ASP A 77 -5.80 5.62 -2.82
CA ASP A 77 -5.34 5.86 -1.45
C ASP A 77 -6.01 7.14 -0.96
N ALA A 78 -6.98 6.95 -0.07
CA ALA A 78 -7.83 8.02 0.41
C ALA A 78 -8.45 7.68 1.78
N GLY A 79 -8.50 8.71 2.62
CA GLY A 79 -8.91 8.60 4.01
C GLY A 79 -10.13 9.45 4.38
N ALA A 80 -10.48 9.41 5.65
CA ALA A 80 -11.49 10.28 6.24
C ALA A 80 -11.05 10.70 7.64
N GLU A 81 -11.66 11.77 8.16
CA GLU A 81 -11.39 12.25 9.51
C GLU A 81 -12.67 12.27 10.35
N TYR A 82 -12.56 11.91 11.63
CA TYR A 82 -13.64 12.09 12.59
C TYR A 82 -13.07 12.59 13.92
N ASN A 83 -13.53 13.76 14.38
CA ASN A 83 -13.06 14.44 15.58
C ASN A 83 -11.52 14.61 15.61
N GLY A 84 -10.89 14.93 14.47
CA GLY A 84 -9.44 15.07 14.35
C GLY A 84 -8.67 13.76 14.21
N TYR A 85 -9.32 12.60 14.22
CA TYR A 85 -8.65 11.30 14.04
C TYR A 85 -8.83 10.78 12.62
N ALA A 86 -7.71 10.46 11.96
CA ALA A 86 -7.66 9.97 10.59
C ALA A 86 -7.99 8.48 10.47
N ALA A 87 -8.48 8.11 9.28
CA ALA A 87 -8.41 6.80 8.67
C ALA A 87 -7.62 6.96 7.36
N ASP A 88 -6.85 5.95 6.99
CA ASP A 88 -5.90 5.97 5.88
C ASP A 88 -5.98 4.61 5.17
N LEU A 89 -6.58 4.57 3.99
CA LEU A 89 -6.96 3.32 3.34
C LEU A 89 -6.53 3.35 1.88
N THR A 90 -5.92 2.25 1.45
CA THR A 90 -5.56 2.01 0.06
C THR A 90 -6.18 0.73 -0.47
N ARG A 91 -6.74 0.80 -1.69
CA ARG A 91 -7.21 -0.35 -2.46
C ARG A 91 -6.77 -0.24 -3.91
N THR A 92 -6.55 -1.41 -4.52
CA THR A 92 -6.23 -1.52 -5.94
C THR A 92 -7.20 -2.47 -6.61
N TRP A 93 -7.67 -2.08 -7.80
CA TRP A 93 -8.55 -2.88 -8.64
C TRP A 93 -8.02 -2.96 -10.07
N ALA A 94 -8.27 -4.09 -10.73
CA ALA A 94 -8.09 -4.23 -12.17
C ALA A 94 -9.43 -3.97 -12.88
N ALA A 95 -9.40 -3.38 -14.07
CA ALA A 95 -10.59 -3.18 -14.90
C ALA A 95 -11.18 -4.52 -15.41
N HIS A 96 -10.31 -5.51 -15.62
CA HIS A 96 -10.67 -6.86 -16.02
C HIS A 96 -10.12 -7.87 -15.00
N GLY A 97 -10.98 -8.78 -14.53
CA GLY A 97 -10.66 -9.71 -13.44
C GLY A 97 -9.87 -10.96 -13.83
N ASP A 98 -9.66 -11.20 -15.13
CA ASP A 98 -8.98 -12.41 -15.65
C ASP A 98 -7.71 -12.05 -16.42
N ASN A 99 -6.73 -11.50 -15.71
CA ASN A 99 -5.39 -11.25 -16.24
C ASN A 99 -4.32 -11.37 -15.13
N ASP A 100 -3.05 -11.42 -15.55
CA ASP A 100 -1.93 -11.58 -14.62
C ASP A 100 -1.88 -10.47 -13.53
N PHE A 101 -2.27 -9.23 -13.86
CA PHE A 101 -2.30 -8.13 -12.90
C PHE A 101 -3.41 -8.31 -11.86
N ALA A 102 -4.61 -8.74 -12.26
CA ALA A 102 -5.71 -9.05 -11.34
C ALA A 102 -5.34 -10.21 -10.39
N HIS A 103 -4.67 -11.24 -10.90
CA HIS A 103 -4.13 -12.33 -10.07
C HIS A 103 -3.08 -11.82 -9.08
N LEU A 104 -2.20 -10.90 -9.49
CA LEU A 104 -1.20 -10.29 -8.61
C LEU A 104 -1.85 -9.43 -7.52
N ILE A 105 -2.89 -8.64 -7.83
CA ILE A 105 -3.66 -7.87 -6.82
C ILE A 105 -4.21 -8.82 -5.75
N LYS A 106 -4.88 -9.90 -6.17
CA LYS A 106 -5.45 -10.88 -5.26
C LYS A 106 -4.37 -11.49 -4.36
N ASP A 107 -3.23 -11.84 -4.93
CA ASP A 107 -2.12 -12.41 -4.17
C ASP A 107 -1.51 -11.40 -3.19
N VAL A 108 -1.35 -10.13 -3.56
CA VAL A 108 -0.87 -9.07 -2.63
C VAL A 108 -1.87 -8.88 -1.49
N ASN A 109 -3.17 -8.90 -1.77
CA ASN A 109 -4.22 -8.86 -0.75
C ASN A 109 -4.12 -10.06 0.21
N ASP A 110 -3.98 -11.27 -0.32
CA ASP A 110 -3.89 -12.49 0.50
C ASP A 110 -2.62 -12.47 1.37
N GLU A 111 -1.49 -11.98 0.84
CA GLU A 111 -0.24 -11.81 1.60
C GLU A 111 -0.30 -10.69 2.64
N GLN A 112 -1.05 -9.62 2.38
CA GLN A 112 -1.30 -8.54 3.33
C GLN A 112 -2.11 -9.05 4.53
N LEU A 113 -3.20 -9.79 4.28
CA LEU A 113 -3.99 -10.42 5.33
C LEU A 113 -3.18 -11.46 6.10
N ALA A 114 -2.35 -12.24 5.40
CA ALA A 114 -1.48 -13.20 6.03
C ALA A 114 -0.42 -12.53 6.93
N LEU A 115 0.18 -11.41 6.50
CA LEU A 115 1.08 -10.61 7.35
C LEU A 115 0.37 -10.16 8.63
N ILE A 116 -0.81 -9.54 8.51
CA ILE A 116 -1.61 -9.05 9.65
C ILE A 116 -1.92 -10.20 10.62
N SER A 117 -2.25 -11.38 10.11
CA SER A 117 -2.52 -12.55 10.96
C SER A 117 -1.32 -13.01 11.81
N THR A 118 -0.09 -12.63 11.44
CA THR A 118 1.12 -12.92 12.22
C THR A 118 1.46 -11.83 13.25
N MET A 119 0.77 -10.69 13.22
CA MET A 119 1.08 -9.57 14.09
C MET A 119 0.71 -9.86 15.55
N LYS A 120 1.57 -9.44 16.48
CA LYS A 120 1.37 -9.60 17.92
C LYS A 120 2.16 -8.56 18.70
N ALA A 121 1.57 -8.10 19.81
CA ALA A 121 2.25 -7.22 20.76
C ALA A 121 3.61 -7.80 21.20
N GLY A 122 4.59 -6.92 21.44
CA GLY A 122 5.95 -7.26 21.82
C GLY A 122 6.89 -7.60 20.66
N THR A 123 6.45 -7.47 19.40
CA THR A 123 7.29 -7.72 18.21
C THR A 123 7.74 -6.40 17.57
N SER A 124 8.93 -6.37 16.98
CA SER A 124 9.41 -5.18 16.25
C SER A 124 8.62 -4.96 14.96
N TYR A 125 8.24 -3.71 14.67
CA TYR A 125 7.60 -3.35 13.41
C TYR A 125 8.50 -3.61 12.19
N ILE A 126 9.83 -3.52 12.38
CA ILE A 126 10.83 -3.82 11.35
C ILE A 126 10.69 -5.29 10.89
N ASP A 127 10.35 -6.20 11.79
CA ASP A 127 10.23 -7.62 11.46
C ASP A 127 9.10 -7.87 10.47
N TYR A 128 7.99 -7.14 10.59
CA TYR A 128 6.87 -7.21 9.63
C TYR A 128 7.23 -6.61 8.28
N HIS A 129 8.04 -5.54 8.26
CA HIS A 129 8.54 -4.98 7.01
C HIS A 129 9.43 -5.99 6.25
N ILE A 130 10.39 -6.61 6.96
CA ILE A 130 11.26 -7.65 6.37
C ILE A 130 10.42 -8.86 5.94
N GLN A 131 9.45 -9.28 6.75
CA GLN A 131 8.56 -10.39 6.41
C GLN A 131 7.78 -10.09 5.14
N PHE A 132 7.34 -8.86 4.92
CA PHE A 132 6.66 -8.53 3.66
C PHE A 132 7.61 -8.50 2.45
N HIS A 133 8.87 -8.07 2.60
CA HIS A 133 9.87 -8.23 1.53
C HIS A 133 10.10 -9.71 1.16
N GLN A 134 10.05 -10.64 2.13
CA GLN A 134 10.08 -12.08 1.85
C GLN A 134 8.83 -12.54 1.07
N ARG A 135 7.66 -12.01 1.43
CA ARG A 135 6.41 -12.28 0.69
C ARG A 135 6.46 -11.69 -0.73
N ILE A 136 7.04 -10.51 -0.93
CA ILE A 136 7.30 -9.94 -2.25
C ILE A 136 8.18 -10.89 -3.06
N ALA A 137 9.29 -11.38 -2.51
CA ALA A 137 10.15 -12.34 -3.21
C ALA A 137 9.38 -13.59 -3.67
N LYS A 138 8.54 -14.16 -2.79
CA LYS A 138 7.63 -15.26 -3.13
C LYS A 138 6.69 -14.91 -4.28
N LEU A 139 6.07 -13.73 -4.26
CA LEU A 139 5.16 -13.28 -5.32
C LEU A 139 5.89 -13.03 -6.65
N LEU A 140 7.03 -12.35 -6.63
CA LEU A 140 7.85 -12.12 -7.82
C LEU A 140 8.26 -13.44 -8.48
N ARG A 141 8.60 -14.45 -7.67
CA ARG A 141 8.89 -15.81 -8.14
C ARG A 141 7.65 -16.51 -8.69
N LYS A 142 6.54 -16.53 -7.93
CA LYS A 142 5.26 -17.14 -8.33
C LYS A 142 4.76 -16.60 -9.67
N HIS A 143 4.87 -15.29 -9.86
CA HIS A 143 4.43 -14.60 -11.07
C HIS A 143 5.47 -14.57 -12.19
N GLN A 144 6.64 -15.20 -12.00
CA GLN A 144 7.75 -15.21 -12.96
C GLN A 144 8.22 -13.80 -13.38
N LEU A 145 8.16 -12.84 -12.45
CA LEU A 145 8.74 -11.50 -12.60
C LEU A 145 10.24 -11.52 -12.30
N VAL A 146 10.65 -12.39 -11.37
CA VAL A 146 12.05 -12.72 -11.10
C VAL A 146 12.23 -14.24 -11.20
N THR A 147 13.25 -14.70 -11.93
CA THR A 147 13.54 -16.12 -12.20
C THR A 147 14.95 -16.51 -11.74
N ASP A 148 15.18 -17.81 -11.62
CA ASP A 148 16.52 -18.40 -11.40
C ASP A 148 17.26 -17.89 -10.16
N MET A 149 16.50 -17.50 -9.12
CA MET A 149 17.01 -17.07 -7.81
C MET A 149 16.07 -17.55 -6.70
N SER A 150 16.60 -17.89 -5.52
CA SER A 150 15.77 -18.24 -4.36
C SER A 150 15.16 -17.00 -3.72
N GLU A 151 14.08 -17.16 -2.96
CA GLU A 151 13.40 -16.04 -2.30
C GLU A 151 14.32 -15.33 -1.29
N GLU A 152 15.13 -16.09 -0.56
CA GLU A 152 16.12 -15.58 0.39
C GLU A 152 17.18 -14.76 -0.34
N ALA A 153 17.73 -15.27 -1.44
CA ALA A 153 18.72 -14.55 -2.23
C ALA A 153 18.15 -13.28 -2.86
N MET A 154 16.86 -13.26 -3.26
CA MET A 154 16.20 -12.04 -3.75
C MET A 154 16.13 -10.96 -2.66
N VAL A 155 15.80 -11.35 -1.42
CA VAL A 155 15.77 -10.42 -0.29
C VAL A 155 17.17 -9.97 0.05
N GLU A 156 18.14 -10.87 0.24
CA GLU A 156 19.53 -10.56 0.60
C GLU A 156 20.16 -9.55 -0.36
N ASN A 157 20.00 -9.77 -1.67
CA ASN A 157 20.56 -8.92 -2.72
C ASN A 157 19.66 -7.74 -3.13
N ASP A 158 18.57 -7.49 -2.39
CA ASP A 158 17.67 -6.34 -2.54
C ASP A 158 16.90 -6.26 -3.87
N LEU A 159 16.69 -7.37 -4.57
CA LEU A 159 15.89 -7.40 -5.81
C LEU A 159 14.42 -7.04 -5.56
N THR A 160 13.95 -7.18 -4.31
CA THR A 160 12.58 -6.80 -3.89
C THR A 160 12.42 -5.30 -3.64
N GLY A 161 13.52 -4.59 -3.36
CA GLY A 161 13.55 -3.16 -3.04
C GLY A 161 12.86 -2.26 -4.09
N PRO A 162 13.21 -2.34 -5.39
CA PRO A 162 12.58 -1.49 -6.41
C PRO A 162 11.08 -1.77 -6.61
N PHE A 163 10.58 -2.94 -6.19
CA PHE A 163 9.16 -3.28 -6.28
C PHE A 163 8.34 -2.74 -5.10
N MET A 164 8.94 -2.45 -3.94
CA MET A 164 8.28 -1.77 -2.82
C MET A 164 9.26 -0.75 -2.20
N PRO A 165 9.40 0.44 -2.80
CA PRO A 165 10.39 1.43 -2.38
C PRO A 165 9.90 2.31 -1.22
N HIS A 166 9.06 1.78 -0.34
CA HIS A 166 8.50 2.47 0.83
C HIS A 166 8.36 1.53 2.04
N GLY A 167 8.05 2.08 3.20
CA GLY A 167 7.80 1.30 4.42
C GLY A 167 6.52 0.46 4.36
N ILE A 168 6.41 -0.57 5.21
CA ILE A 168 5.19 -1.41 5.29
C ILE A 168 4.01 -0.70 5.98
N GLY A 169 4.27 0.47 6.59
CA GLY A 169 3.27 1.33 7.23
C GLY A 169 3.86 2.21 8.32
N HIS A 170 2.98 2.80 9.12
CA HIS A 170 3.30 3.79 10.15
C HIS A 170 2.23 3.88 11.25
N PRO A 171 2.53 4.54 12.39
CA PRO A 171 1.51 4.97 13.33
C PRO A 171 0.45 5.86 12.68
N LEU A 172 -0.79 5.70 13.12
CA LEU A 172 -1.94 6.46 12.64
C LEU A 172 -2.78 6.95 13.83
N GLY A 173 -3.23 8.20 13.78
CA GLY A 173 -4.00 8.78 14.89
C GLY A 173 -4.56 10.15 14.56
N LEU A 174 -4.12 11.17 15.30
CA LEU A 174 -4.47 12.57 15.05
C LEU A 174 -3.80 13.10 13.77
N GLN A 175 -2.66 12.51 13.41
CA GLN A 175 -1.98 12.75 12.15
C GLN A 175 -1.97 11.44 11.34
N VAL A 176 -1.92 11.55 10.01
CA VAL A 176 -1.83 10.41 9.08
C VAL A 176 -0.54 9.63 9.33
N HIS A 177 0.60 10.29 9.12
CA HIS A 177 1.87 9.85 9.69
C HIS A 177 1.96 10.33 11.15
N ASP A 178 1.43 9.52 12.09
CA ASP A 178 1.39 9.88 13.50
C ASP A 178 2.79 9.89 14.15
N VAL A 179 2.90 10.60 15.26
CA VAL A 179 4.16 10.87 15.93
C VAL A 179 4.81 9.61 16.53
N ALA A 180 6.06 9.74 16.98
CA ALA A 180 6.77 8.72 17.76
C ALA A 180 7.00 7.35 17.07
N GLY A 181 6.86 7.27 15.74
CA GLY A 181 7.20 6.06 14.96
C GLY A 181 8.64 5.56 15.12
N PHE A 182 9.58 6.44 15.50
CA PHE A 182 10.99 6.08 15.74
C PHE A 182 11.43 6.20 17.21
N MET A 183 10.54 6.63 18.10
CA MET A 183 10.86 6.97 19.49
C MET A 183 10.68 5.76 20.40
N GLN A 184 11.74 5.32 21.07
CA GLN A 184 11.74 4.06 21.83
C GLN A 184 11.28 4.21 23.28
N ASP A 185 11.38 5.42 23.83
CA ASP A 185 11.01 5.76 25.21
C ASP A 185 10.49 7.21 25.30
N ASP A 186 9.95 7.58 26.46
CA ASP A 186 9.39 8.92 26.73
C ASP A 186 10.45 10.03 26.84
N THR A 187 11.74 9.69 26.81
CA THR A 187 12.85 10.66 26.78
C THR A 187 13.27 11.06 25.37
N GLY A 188 12.69 10.43 24.35
CA GLY A 188 12.94 10.76 22.95
C GLY A 188 14.06 9.94 22.30
N THR A 189 14.45 8.79 22.87
CA THR A 189 15.45 7.90 22.25
C THR A 189 15.02 7.52 20.83
N HIS A 190 15.83 7.86 19.84
CA HIS A 190 15.54 7.64 18.43
C HIS A 190 16.23 6.38 17.90
N LEU A 191 15.46 5.50 17.26
CA LEU A 191 15.97 4.37 16.47
C LEU A 191 15.61 4.59 15.00
N ALA A 192 16.61 4.92 14.18
CA ALA A 192 16.44 5.13 12.74
C ALA A 192 16.05 3.83 12.03
N ALA A 193 15.42 3.97 10.85
CA ALA A 193 15.16 2.85 9.96
C ALA A 193 16.48 2.15 9.54
N PRO A 194 16.46 0.84 9.28
CA PRO A 194 17.62 0.14 8.72
C PRO A 194 18.06 0.78 7.39
N SER A 195 19.37 0.87 7.14
CA SER A 195 19.91 1.52 5.94
C SER A 195 19.41 0.91 4.63
N LYS A 196 19.11 -0.39 4.63
CA LYS A 196 18.51 -1.12 3.51
C LYS A 196 17.08 -0.67 3.19
N TYR A 197 16.36 -0.18 4.20
CA TYR A 197 14.96 0.22 4.12
C TYR A 197 14.77 1.65 4.62
N PRO A 198 15.40 2.65 3.96
CA PRO A 198 15.53 4.01 4.49
C PRO A 198 14.19 4.76 4.62
N TYR A 199 13.15 4.29 3.93
CA TYR A 199 11.82 4.89 3.91
C TYR A 199 10.82 4.22 4.86
N LEU A 200 11.26 3.27 5.68
CA LEU A 200 10.43 2.70 6.75
C LEU A 200 10.12 3.78 7.79
N ARG A 201 8.84 3.97 8.11
CA ARG A 201 8.36 5.05 8.98
C ARG A 201 8.11 4.65 10.44
N CYS A 202 8.38 3.39 10.79
CA CYS A 202 8.17 2.87 12.14
C CYS A 202 9.23 1.84 12.52
N THR A 203 9.83 2.02 13.69
CA THR A 203 10.84 1.11 14.28
C THR A 203 10.47 0.69 15.70
N ARG A 204 9.21 0.86 16.08
CA ARG A 204 8.71 0.52 17.41
C ARG A 204 8.56 -0.98 17.60
N ILE A 205 8.73 -1.42 18.84
CA ILE A 205 8.04 -2.63 19.31
C ILE A 205 6.55 -2.30 19.39
N ILE A 206 5.71 -3.11 18.74
CA ILE A 206 4.26 -2.87 18.75
C ILE A 206 3.66 -3.27 20.10
N GLU A 207 2.82 -2.42 20.67
CA GLU A 207 2.21 -2.61 21.99
C GLU A 207 0.69 -2.47 21.93
N PRO A 208 -0.05 -3.00 22.92
CA PRO A 208 -1.49 -2.81 22.98
C PRO A 208 -1.88 -1.34 22.89
N ARG A 209 -3.00 -1.08 22.21
CA ARG A 209 -3.58 0.23 21.90
C ARG A 209 -2.86 1.05 20.84
N MET A 210 -1.75 0.57 20.26
CA MET A 210 -1.19 1.18 19.07
C MET A 210 -2.13 1.00 17.88
N VAL A 211 -2.21 2.03 17.02
CA VAL A 211 -2.92 1.97 15.75
C VAL A 211 -1.92 2.20 14.62
N LEU A 212 -1.91 1.29 13.65
CA LEU A 212 -0.90 1.21 12.59
C LEU A 212 -1.58 1.04 11.24
N THR A 213 -1.01 1.65 10.19
CA THR A 213 -1.28 1.24 8.82
C THR A 213 -0.50 -0.04 8.49
N ILE A 214 -1.06 -0.88 7.62
CA ILE A 214 -0.36 -2.01 7.00
C ILE A 214 -0.64 -1.94 5.51
N GLU A 215 0.30 -1.36 4.76
CA GLU A 215 0.13 -0.85 3.41
C GLU A 215 1.10 -1.45 2.37
N PRO A 216 1.28 -2.78 2.30
CA PRO A 216 2.16 -3.38 1.32
C PRO A 216 1.82 -3.00 -0.13
N GLY A 217 2.85 -2.96 -0.97
CA GLY A 217 2.67 -2.74 -2.41
C GLY A 217 3.69 -3.45 -3.30
N ILE A 218 3.35 -3.55 -4.59
CA ILE A 218 4.22 -3.97 -5.68
C ILE A 218 4.02 -3.00 -6.85
N TYR A 219 5.08 -2.31 -7.26
CA TYR A 219 5.03 -1.29 -8.31
C TYR A 219 6.02 -1.59 -9.44
N PHE A 220 5.70 -1.09 -10.64
CA PHE A 220 6.54 -1.21 -11.82
C PHE A 220 7.08 0.16 -12.23
N ILE A 221 8.00 0.70 -11.42
CA ILE A 221 8.54 2.06 -11.57
C ILE A 221 9.83 2.04 -12.38
N GLU A 222 9.81 2.62 -13.59
CA GLU A 222 10.95 2.50 -14.51
C GLU A 222 12.24 3.13 -13.97
N SER A 223 12.18 4.27 -13.28
CA SER A 223 13.38 4.91 -12.72
C SER A 223 14.08 4.05 -11.66
N LEU A 224 13.35 3.15 -10.99
CA LEU A 224 13.89 2.24 -9.99
C LEU A 224 14.32 0.90 -10.59
N LEU A 225 13.66 0.45 -11.65
CA LEU A 225 13.95 -0.82 -12.32
C LEU A 225 15.05 -0.71 -13.37
N ALA A 226 15.15 0.40 -14.09
CA ALA A 226 16.13 0.59 -15.17
C ALA A 226 17.59 0.35 -14.75
N PRO A 227 18.08 0.82 -13.56
CA PRO A 227 19.45 0.55 -13.13
C PRO A 227 19.80 -0.94 -13.01
N TRP A 228 18.80 -1.80 -12.78
CA TRP A 228 19.00 -3.25 -12.65
C TRP A 228 19.21 -3.94 -14.00
N ARG A 229 18.89 -3.28 -15.13
CA ARG A 229 19.15 -3.82 -16.48
C ARG A 229 20.63 -3.91 -16.80
N GLU A 230 21.45 -3.05 -16.19
CA GLU A 230 22.89 -2.95 -16.43
C GLU A 230 23.72 -3.75 -15.40
N GLY A 231 23.09 -4.27 -14.35
CA GLY A 231 23.74 -4.96 -13.24
C GLY A 231 23.89 -6.48 -13.41
N PRO A 232 24.68 -7.14 -12.55
CA PRO A 232 24.90 -8.59 -12.59
C PRO A 232 23.62 -9.40 -12.36
N PHE A 233 22.61 -8.80 -11.74
CA PHE A 233 21.32 -9.42 -11.47
C PHE A 233 20.31 -9.28 -12.62
N SER A 234 20.62 -8.53 -13.68
CA SER A 234 19.72 -8.25 -14.81
C SER A 234 19.08 -9.51 -15.41
N LYS A 235 19.86 -10.61 -15.50
CA LYS A 235 19.41 -11.90 -16.05
C LYS A 235 18.26 -12.55 -15.27
N HIS A 236 18.03 -12.15 -14.01
CA HIS A 236 16.97 -12.69 -13.17
C HIS A 236 15.65 -11.95 -13.37
N PHE A 237 15.65 -10.74 -13.91
CA PHE A 237 14.43 -9.98 -14.14
C PHE A 237 13.81 -10.41 -15.47
N ASN A 238 12.55 -10.86 -15.42
CA ASN A 238 11.78 -11.11 -16.62
C ASN A 238 11.30 -9.78 -17.21
N TRP A 239 12.18 -9.11 -17.93
CA TRP A 239 11.94 -7.77 -18.47
C TRP A 239 10.71 -7.70 -19.36
N GLN A 240 10.46 -8.73 -20.19
CA GLN A 240 9.27 -8.79 -21.03
C GLN A 240 7.99 -8.76 -20.18
N LYS A 241 7.93 -9.53 -19.10
CA LYS A 241 6.75 -9.57 -18.23
C LYS A 241 6.62 -8.30 -17.40
N ILE A 242 7.72 -7.76 -16.90
CA ILE A 242 7.76 -6.47 -16.19
C ILE A 242 7.26 -5.35 -17.10
N ASP A 243 7.74 -5.29 -18.34
CA ASP A 243 7.33 -4.27 -19.33
C ASP A 243 5.84 -4.39 -19.68
N ALA A 244 5.28 -5.61 -19.68
CA ALA A 244 3.83 -5.84 -19.85
C ALA A 244 2.98 -5.42 -18.63
N MET A 245 3.58 -5.32 -17.43
CA MET A 245 2.89 -4.91 -16.21
C MET A 245 2.91 -3.39 -15.99
N LYS A 246 3.90 -2.68 -16.54
CA LYS A 246 4.03 -1.21 -16.41
C LYS A 246 2.77 -0.42 -16.77
N PRO A 247 1.99 -0.76 -17.81
CA PRO A 247 0.76 -0.05 -18.13
C PRO A 247 -0.30 -0.08 -17.00
N PHE A 248 -0.19 -1.01 -16.07
CA PHE A 248 -1.07 -1.08 -14.89
C PHE A 248 -0.53 -0.28 -13.69
N GLY A 249 0.69 0.24 -13.78
CA GLY A 249 1.33 1.07 -12.75
C GLY A 249 1.83 0.27 -11.54
N GLY A 250 0.93 -0.01 -10.60
CA GLY A 250 1.30 -0.65 -9.33
C GLY A 250 0.10 -1.00 -8.46
N ILE A 251 0.39 -1.66 -7.34
CA ILE A 251 -0.58 -2.22 -6.41
C ILE A 251 -0.19 -1.76 -5.02
N ARG A 252 -1.17 -1.30 -4.25
CA ARG A 252 -1.09 -1.15 -2.79
C ARG A 252 -2.41 -1.58 -2.16
N ILE A 253 -2.32 -2.27 -1.03
CA ILE A 253 -3.48 -2.70 -0.23
C ILE A 253 -3.20 -2.31 1.21
N GLU A 254 -4.05 -1.47 1.79
CA GLU A 254 -3.81 -0.91 3.12
C GLU A 254 -5.01 -1.02 4.04
N ASP A 255 -4.73 -1.49 5.26
CA ASP A 255 -5.70 -1.51 6.35
C ASP A 255 -5.16 -0.74 7.56
N ASN A 256 -6.06 -0.29 8.43
CA ASN A 256 -5.70 0.28 9.72
C ASN A 256 -6.04 -0.72 10.82
N VAL A 257 -5.02 -1.11 11.58
CA VAL A 257 -5.12 -2.14 12.60
C VAL A 257 -4.90 -1.58 14.00
N VAL A 258 -5.65 -2.08 14.97
CA VAL A 258 -5.44 -1.81 16.39
C VAL A 258 -4.80 -3.04 17.02
N VAL A 259 -3.67 -2.85 17.68
CA VAL A 259 -2.99 -3.90 18.43
C VAL A 259 -3.66 -4.05 19.79
N HIS A 260 -4.07 -5.25 20.16
CA HIS A 260 -4.56 -5.59 21.52
C HIS A 260 -3.56 -6.54 22.19
N GLU A 261 -3.80 -6.91 23.46
CA GLU A 261 -2.88 -7.77 24.22
C GLU A 261 -2.66 -9.12 23.54
N ASN A 262 -3.72 -9.72 22.98
CA ASN A 262 -3.70 -11.07 22.43
C ASN A 262 -4.37 -11.17 21.05
N SER A 263 -4.65 -10.05 20.39
CA SER A 263 -5.30 -10.01 19.09
C SER A 263 -4.93 -8.75 18.31
N ILE A 264 -5.25 -8.77 17.02
CA ILE A 264 -5.17 -7.61 16.13
C ILE A 264 -6.57 -7.36 15.60
N GLU A 265 -7.09 -6.17 15.82
CA GLU A 265 -8.36 -5.74 15.25
C GLU A 265 -8.07 -5.05 13.93
N ASN A 266 -8.59 -5.60 12.83
CA ASN A 266 -8.50 -4.96 11.52
C ASN A 266 -9.78 -4.15 11.27
N MET A 267 -9.75 -2.87 11.63
CA MET A 267 -10.93 -2.00 11.57
C MET A 267 -11.49 -1.91 10.14
N THR A 268 -10.61 -1.94 9.14
CA THR A 268 -11.00 -1.87 7.72
C THR A 268 -11.75 -3.14 7.29
N ARG A 269 -11.22 -4.32 7.64
CA ARG A 269 -11.81 -5.61 7.23
C ARG A 269 -13.04 -5.99 8.05
N ASP A 270 -13.15 -5.53 9.30
CA ASP A 270 -14.36 -5.65 10.11
C ASP A 270 -15.57 -4.94 9.45
N LEU A 271 -15.30 -3.86 8.69
CA LEU A 271 -16.30 -3.15 7.87
C LEU A 271 -16.54 -3.79 6.49
N LYS A 272 -15.91 -4.94 6.21
CA LYS A 272 -16.06 -5.73 4.97
C LYS A 272 -15.70 -4.92 3.72
N LEU A 273 -14.61 -4.16 3.78
CA LEU A 273 -13.98 -3.63 2.57
C LEU A 273 -13.06 -4.72 1.99
N ALA A 274 -13.55 -5.33 0.90
CA ALA A 274 -12.83 -6.37 0.16
C ALA A 274 -11.48 -5.87 -0.38
#